data_AF-A0A8J4VBP4-F1
#
_entry.id   AF-A0A8J4VBP4-F1
#
_cell.length_a   1.000
_cell.length_b   1.000
_cell.length_c   1.000
_cell.angle_alpha   90.00
_cell.angle_beta   90.00
_cell.angle_gamma   90.00
#
_symmetry.space_group_name_H-M   'P 1'
#
loop_
_entity.id
_entity.type
_entity.pdbx_description
1 polymer ?
#
loop_
_entity_poly.entity_id
_entity_poly.type
_entity_poly.pdbx_seq_one_letter_code
_entity_poly.pdbx_strand_id
1 'polypeptide(L)'
;MSGTLNTTGIYNSNSSVNDGSTPKRRAPEVTMCDEVRKASLRCGESFSKHDCKLIFDAATKCRTLKTKLDEEEVTIKKYLRENVTDQQKVTLETRLNEIRQQKSKQYPVPVEY
;
A
#
# COMPACT_ATOMS: atom_id res chain seq x y z
N MET A 1 11.87 -14.65 -41.46
CA MET A 1 11.55 -13.44 -40.66
C MET A 1 10.96 -13.95 -39.36
N SER A 2 11.77 -14.11 -38.31
CA SER A 2 11.98 -13.12 -37.24
C SER A 2 10.65 -12.82 -36.51
N GLY A 3 10.46 -13.04 -35.21
CA GLY A 3 11.35 -13.42 -34.12
C GLY A 3 10.53 -13.72 -32.84
N THR A 4 11.23 -14.24 -31.85
CA THR A 4 10.82 -14.76 -30.53
C THR A 4 10.17 -13.76 -29.59
N LEU A 5 9.35 -14.27 -28.64
CA LEU A 5 9.40 -13.86 -27.22
C LEU A 5 8.79 -14.93 -26.30
N ASN A 6 9.68 -15.59 -25.56
CA ASN A 6 9.41 -16.40 -24.37
C ASN A 6 8.95 -15.49 -23.22
N THR A 7 7.95 -15.90 -22.45
CA THR A 7 7.82 -15.56 -21.03
C THR A 7 7.15 -16.72 -20.31
N THR A 8 7.97 -17.58 -19.73
CA THR A 8 7.57 -18.63 -18.80
C THR A 8 7.31 -18.00 -17.42
N GLY A 9 6.04 -17.76 -17.11
CA GLY A 9 5.60 -17.53 -15.74
C GLY A 9 5.34 -18.87 -15.05
N ILE A 10 6.36 -19.45 -14.42
CA ILE A 10 6.21 -20.65 -13.58
C ILE A 10 5.63 -20.21 -12.23
N TYR A 11 4.31 -20.32 -12.07
CA TYR A 11 3.70 -20.40 -10.73
C TYR A 11 3.61 -21.88 -10.36
N ASN A 12 4.57 -22.32 -9.55
CA ASN A 12 4.59 -23.66 -9.00
C ASN A 12 3.50 -23.74 -7.91
N SER A 13 2.37 -24.34 -8.24
CA SER A 13 1.27 -24.60 -7.30
C SER A 13 1.05 -26.09 -7.22
N ASN A 14 1.84 -26.76 -6.39
CA ASN A 14 1.54 -28.10 -5.92
C ASN A 14 1.24 -28.05 -4.43
N SER A 15 -0.03 -28.25 -4.10
CA SER A 15 -0.47 -29.05 -2.96
C SER A 15 -2.00 -29.15 -2.99
N SER A 16 -2.47 -30.30 -3.47
CA SER A 16 -3.84 -30.78 -3.26
C SER A 16 -4.04 -31.18 -1.82
N VAL A 17 -5.03 -30.59 -1.13
CA VAL A 17 -5.92 -31.34 -0.23
C VAL A 17 -7.28 -30.63 -0.18
N ASN A 18 -8.34 -31.41 -0.41
CA ASN A 18 -9.75 -31.02 -0.30
C ASN A 18 -10.10 -30.49 1.10
N ASP A 19 -10.83 -29.37 1.16
CA ASP A 19 -11.96 -29.22 2.10
C ASP A 19 -12.93 -28.13 1.60
N GLY A 20 -14.23 -28.43 1.63
CA GLY A 20 -15.34 -27.67 1.05
C GLY A 20 -15.68 -26.37 1.78
N SER A 21 -14.70 -25.49 1.97
CA SER A 21 -14.89 -24.15 2.50
C SER A 21 -14.85 -23.15 1.34
N THR A 22 -15.97 -22.44 1.09
CA THR A 22 -15.98 -21.28 0.19
C THR A 22 -14.76 -20.41 0.54
N PRO A 23 -13.90 -20.03 -0.42
CA PRO A 23 -12.75 -19.20 -0.11
C PRO A 23 -13.29 -17.87 0.39
N LYS A 24 -13.24 -17.66 1.72
CA LYS A 24 -13.28 -16.34 2.33
C LYS A 24 -12.18 -15.57 1.64
N ARG A 25 -12.53 -14.81 0.60
CA ARG A 25 -11.63 -13.86 -0.05
C ARG A 25 -11.09 -13.02 1.10
N ARG A 26 -9.82 -13.25 1.47
CA ARG A 26 -9.16 -12.44 2.50
C ARG A 26 -9.26 -11.02 1.96
N ALA A 27 -10.11 -10.20 2.60
CA ALA A 27 -10.14 -8.79 2.27
C ALA A 27 -8.69 -8.31 2.42
N PRO A 28 -8.17 -7.53 1.45
CA PRO A 28 -6.83 -6.96 1.59
C PRO A 28 -6.76 -6.22 2.92
N GLU A 29 -5.60 -6.30 3.58
CA GLU A 29 -5.39 -5.61 4.85
C GLU A 29 -5.77 -4.14 4.72
N VAL A 30 -6.39 -3.61 5.76
CA VAL A 30 -6.83 -2.21 5.78
C VAL A 30 -5.59 -1.33 5.62
N THR A 31 -5.58 -0.54 4.55
CA THR A 31 -4.51 0.40 4.25
C THR A 31 -4.90 1.82 4.66
N MET A 32 -3.90 2.67 4.90
CA MET A 32 -4.12 4.10 5.13
C MET A 32 -4.83 4.83 3.97
N CYS A 33 -4.95 4.20 2.80
CA CYS A 33 -5.58 4.78 1.62
C CYS A 33 -6.98 4.23 1.33
N ASP A 34 -7.54 3.38 2.19
CA ASP A 34 -8.78 2.68 1.86
C ASP A 34 -9.98 3.61 1.77
N GLU A 35 -10.10 4.60 2.65
CA GLU A 35 -11.24 5.52 2.62
C GLU A 35 -11.20 6.42 1.38
N VAL A 36 -10.04 6.99 1.04
CA VAL A 36 -9.90 7.77 -0.19
C VAL A 36 -10.05 6.93 -1.46
N ARG A 37 -9.63 5.66 -1.42
CA ARG A 37 -9.87 4.70 -2.51
C ARG A 37 -11.37 4.43 -2.68
N LYS A 38 -12.10 4.14 -1.60
CA LYS A 38 -13.56 3.93 -1.64
C LYS A 38 -14.26 5.18 -2.16
N ALA A 39 -13.89 6.37 -1.67
CA ALA A 39 -14.45 7.63 -2.14
C ALA A 39 -14.19 7.85 -3.63
N SER A 40 -12.97 7.54 -4.12
CA SER A 40 -12.63 7.68 -5.54
C SER A 40 -13.47 6.78 -6.44
N LEU A 41 -13.75 5.55 -5.99
CA LEU A 41 -14.61 4.61 -6.71
C LEU A 41 -16.05 5.11 -6.74
N ARG A 42 -16.61 5.48 -5.58
CA ARG A 42 -17.98 6.00 -5.47
C ARG A 42 -18.19 7.26 -6.31
N CYS A 43 -17.22 8.17 -6.30
CA CYS A 43 -17.30 9.38 -7.11
C CYS A 43 -17.26 9.03 -8.60
N GLY A 44 -16.34 8.17 -9.03
CA GLY A 44 -16.24 7.76 -10.44
C GLY A 44 -17.44 6.96 -10.96
N GLU A 45 -18.22 6.35 -10.07
CA GLU A 45 -19.50 5.70 -10.41
C GLU A 45 -20.64 6.71 -10.61
N SER A 46 -20.59 7.86 -9.92
CA SER A 46 -21.70 8.81 -9.84
C SER A 46 -21.49 10.09 -10.66
N PHE A 47 -20.24 10.49 -10.88
CA PHE A 47 -19.88 11.77 -11.47
C PHE A 47 -18.79 11.62 -12.54
N SER A 48 -18.56 12.70 -13.29
CA SER A 48 -17.49 12.72 -14.29
C SER A 48 -16.11 12.73 -13.62
N LYS A 49 -15.07 12.36 -14.38
CA LYS A 49 -13.70 12.42 -13.86
C LYS A 49 -13.28 13.83 -13.43
N HIS A 50 -13.85 14.85 -14.05
CA HIS A 50 -13.54 16.24 -13.73
C HIS A 50 -14.07 16.63 -12.34
N ASP A 51 -15.28 16.21 -12.01
CA ASP A 51 -15.92 16.50 -10.72
C ASP A 51 -15.24 15.75 -9.58
N CYS A 52 -14.70 14.56 -9.86
CA CYS A 52 -13.96 13.74 -8.90
C CYS A 52 -12.47 14.08 -8.77
N LYS A 53 -11.99 15.13 -9.46
CA LYS A 53 -10.55 15.42 -9.58
C LYS A 53 -9.82 15.42 -8.24
N LEU A 54 -10.40 16.06 -7.24
CA LEU A 54 -9.73 16.21 -5.94
C LEU A 54 -9.68 14.92 -5.14
N ILE A 55 -10.68 14.07 -5.27
CA ILE A 55 -10.68 12.73 -4.67
C ILE A 55 -9.62 11.87 -5.36
N PHE A 56 -9.45 11.96 -6.68
CA PHE A 56 -8.38 11.27 -7.42
C PHE A 56 -7.00 11.78 -7.06
N ASP A 57 -6.83 13.10 -6.92
CA ASP A 57 -5.58 13.71 -6.48
C ASP A 57 -5.23 13.25 -5.06
N ALA A 58 -6.21 13.22 -4.15
CA ALA A 58 -6.03 12.71 -2.80
C ALA A 58 -5.67 11.21 -2.78
N ALA A 59 -6.32 10.39 -3.60
CA ALA A 59 -5.99 8.97 -3.73
C ALA A 59 -4.56 8.76 -4.24
N THR A 60 -4.13 9.58 -5.19
CA THR A 60 -2.76 9.55 -5.73
C THR A 60 -1.75 9.96 -4.67
N LYS A 61 -1.99 11.08 -3.98
CA LYS A 61 -1.13 11.57 -2.88
C LYS A 61 -1.01 10.53 -1.76
N CYS A 62 -2.11 9.86 -1.41
CA CYS A 62 -2.07 8.80 -0.41
C CYS A 62 -1.15 7.65 -0.84
N ARG A 63 -1.26 7.16 -2.08
CA ARG A 63 -0.39 6.10 -2.59
C ARG A 63 1.07 6.51 -2.56
N THR A 64 1.39 7.71 -3.03
CA THR A 64 2.76 8.24 -3.00
C THR A 64 3.30 8.32 -1.57
N LEU A 65 2.51 8.81 -0.61
CA LEU A 65 2.89 8.87 0.79
C LEU A 65 3.14 7.48 1.36
N LYS A 66 2.23 6.52 1.12
CA LYS A 66 2.37 5.14 1.57
C LYS A 66 3.66 4.52 1.05
N THR A 67 3.95 4.65 -0.25
CA THR A 67 5.18 4.13 -0.85
C THR A 67 6.42 4.72 -0.19
N LYS A 68 6.46 6.04 0.04
CA LYS A 68 7.58 6.69 0.73
C LYS A 68 7.78 6.15 2.15
N LEU A 69 6.69 5.96 2.90
CA LEU A 69 6.74 5.41 4.26
C LEU A 69 7.19 3.94 4.26
N ASP A 70 6.78 3.14 3.27
CA ASP A 70 7.20 1.76 3.11
C ASP A 70 8.70 1.66 2.76
N GLU A 71 9.19 2.49 1.84
CA GLU A 71 10.61 2.59 1.47
C GLU A 71 11.48 3.05 2.65
N GLU A 72 11.01 4.05 3.40
CA GLU A 72 11.68 4.55 4.60
C GLU A 72 11.72 3.47 5.70
N GLU A 73 10.61 2.75 5.93
CA GLU A 73 10.55 1.64 6.89
C GLU A 73 11.55 0.53 6.54
N VAL A 74 11.66 0.16 5.26
CA VAL A 74 12.65 -0.84 4.80
C VAL A 74 14.07 -0.34 5.02
N THR A 75 14.32 0.94 4.73
CA THR A 75 15.63 1.57 4.87
C THR A 75 16.06 1.62 6.34
N ILE A 76 15.18 2.04 7.24
CA ILE A 76 15.46 2.07 8.68
C ILE A 76 15.71 0.67 9.23
N LYS A 77 14.89 -0.32 8.84
CA LYS A 77 15.11 -1.73 9.22
C LYS A 77 16.43 -2.29 8.69
N LYS A 78 16.95 -1.77 7.58
CA LYS A 78 18.28 -2.12 7.08
C LYS A 78 19.35 -1.51 7.99
N TYR A 79 19.30 -0.22 8.28
CA TYR A 79 20.26 0.43 9.17
C TYR A 79 20.30 -0.16 10.58
N LEU A 80 19.15 -0.53 11.14
CA LEU A 80 19.08 -1.20 12.45
C LEU A 80 19.73 -2.59 12.48
N ARG A 81 20.00 -3.22 11.32
CA ARG A 81 20.73 -4.48 11.21
C ARG A 81 22.24 -4.29 11.00
N GLU A 82 22.68 -3.06 10.75
CA GLU A 82 24.09 -2.69 10.60
C GLU A 82 24.66 -2.22 11.95
N ASN A 83 25.98 -1.96 11.99
CA ASN A 83 26.63 -1.43 13.19
C ASN A 83 26.31 0.07 13.35
N VAL A 84 25.18 0.37 14.00
CA VAL A 84 24.76 1.72 14.39
C VAL A 84 25.06 1.97 15.87
N THR A 85 25.31 3.23 16.24
CA THR A 85 25.48 3.60 17.65
C THR A 85 24.17 3.49 18.42
N ASP A 86 24.23 3.37 19.75
CA ASP A 86 23.02 3.31 20.59
C ASP A 86 22.11 4.53 20.40
N GLN A 87 22.69 5.72 20.22
CA GLN A 87 21.93 6.94 19.95
C GLN A 87 21.23 6.90 18.58
N GLN A 88 21.91 6.37 17.55
CA GLN A 88 21.30 6.17 16.23
C GLN A 88 20.17 5.15 16.29
N LYS A 89 20.35 4.07 17.06
CA LYS A 89 19.32 3.04 17.26
C LYS A 89 18.04 3.62 17.85
N VAL A 90 18.13 4.40 18.93
CA VAL A 90 16.96 5.06 19.55
C VAL A 90 16.25 5.97 18.56
N THR A 91 17.00 6.74 17.76
CA THR A 91 16.44 7.66 16.76
C THR A 91 15.70 6.89 15.66
N LEU A 92 16.30 5.82 15.14
CA LEU A 92 15.73 4.96 14.11
C LEU A 92 14.47 4.22 14.61
N GLU A 93 14.49 3.70 15.83
CA GLU A 93 13.33 3.05 16.46
C GLU A 93 12.18 4.04 16.70
N THR A 94 12.49 5.26 17.12
CA THR A 94 11.50 6.35 17.25
C THR A 94 10.85 6.64 15.90
N ARG A 95 11.65 6.79 14.85
CA ARG A 95 11.14 7.04 13.50
C ARG A 95 10.28 5.89 12.96
N LEU A 96 10.64 4.64 13.24
CA LEU A 96 9.78 3.48 12.91
C LEU A 96 8.43 3.55 13.61
N ASN A 97 8.39 3.97 14.86
CA ASN A 97 7.13 4.13 15.59
C ASN A 97 6.26 5.24 14.96
N GLU A 98 6.86 6.38 14.58
CA GLU A 98 6.16 7.43 13.85
C GLU A 98 5.57 6.94 12.52
N ILE A 99 6.35 6.20 11.74
CA ILE A 99 5.88 5.62 10.47
C ILE A 99 4.68 4.69 10.71
N ARG A 100 4.74 3.84 11.74
CA ARG A 100 3.61 2.96 12.11
C ARG A 100 2.37 3.75 12.48
N GLN A 101 2.53 4.81 13.28
CA GLN A 101 1.41 5.69 13.66
C GLN A 101 0.83 6.46 12.46
N GLN A 102 1.66 6.83 11.48
CA GLN A 102 1.19 7.47 10.26
C GLN A 102 0.42 6.48 9.38
N LYS A 103 0.94 5.25 9.22
CA LYS A 103 0.28 4.19 8.44
C LYS A 103 -1.00 3.65 9.07
N SER A 104 -1.18 3.82 10.38
CA SER A 104 -2.44 3.46 11.06
C SER A 104 -3.53 4.51 10.90
N LYS A 105 -3.21 5.74 10.51
CA LYS A 105 -4.18 6.82 10.30
C LYS A 105 -4.69 6.79 8.87
N GLN A 106 -6.00 6.92 8.70
CA GLN A 106 -6.60 7.05 7.37
C GLN A 106 -6.23 8.38 6.74
N TYR A 107 -5.89 8.36 5.46
CA TYR A 107 -5.66 9.56 4.67
C TYR A 107 -6.98 10.32 4.50
N PRO A 108 -6.97 11.65 4.68
CA PRO A 108 -8.20 12.44 4.63
C PRO A 108 -8.86 12.34 3.26
N VAL A 109 -10.19 12.16 3.27
CA VAL A 109 -11.03 12.24 2.07
C VAL A 109 -11.47 13.69 1.91
N PRO A 110 -11.20 14.33 0.75
CA PRO A 110 -11.74 15.65 0.46
C PRO A 110 -13.28 15.61 0.47
N VAL A 111 -13.90 16.49 1.25
CA VAL A 111 -15.31 16.83 1.13
C VAL A 111 -15.40 18.08 0.27
N GLU A 112 -15.72 17.92 -1.00
CA GLU A 112 -16.07 19.04 -1.87
C GLU A 112 -17.59 19.07 -2.02
N TYR A 113 -18.15 20.26 -1.81
CA TYR A 113 -19.56 20.61 -1.96
C TYR A 113 -19.75 21.35 -3.29
#